data_AF-A0AAE1LM38-F1
#
_entry.id   AF-A0AAE1LM38-F1
#
_cell.length_a   1.000
_cell.length_b   1.000
_cell.length_c   1.000
_cell.angle_alpha   90.00
_cell.angle_beta   90.00
_cell.angle_gamma   90.00
#
_symmetry.space_group_name_H-M   'P 1'
#
loop_
_entity.id
_entity.type
_entity.pdbx_description
1 polymer ?
#
loop_
_entity_poly.entity_id
_entity_poly.type
_entity_poly.pdbx_seq_one_letter_code
_entity_poly.pdbx_strand_id
1 'polypeptide(L)'
;MIQIAAKFGEKEFSVFIPPSKKKFPSAVSDLTGIFLEGGEVFYKNSAVVAVPARPALSQFIDFLSKLEADIILVAHNGMSYDFPILFRDLKSMNLVNEFTYPVKYLVDAIDVLKRQLPHRVKAKQSFKQTELAEHFNLSTEDAHNALQDVKILHNILMSAKVDLVHDMQKRKITSVSVFLKNGERLAMAPLYKESLQCLHPAVTPTMISKLAQSGISLEVLKEAYSKGTG
;
A
#
# COMPACT_ATOMS: atom_id res chain seq x y z
N MET A 1 -11.86 -2.82 -0.23
CA MET A 1 -11.07 -3.90 -0.84
C MET A 1 -12.00 -5.05 -1.21
N ILE A 2 -11.70 -5.84 -2.25
CA ILE A 2 -12.57 -6.96 -2.71
C ILE A 2 -11.89 -8.34 -2.64
N GLN A 3 -10.56 -8.36 -2.53
CA GLN A 3 -9.76 -9.55 -2.27
C GLN A 3 -8.54 -9.11 -1.47
N ILE A 4 -8.09 -9.93 -0.52
CA ILE A 4 -6.78 -9.83 0.12
C ILE A 4 -6.01 -11.06 -0.26
N ALA A 5 -4.75 -10.90 -0.71
CA ALA A 5 -3.87 -12.02 -0.94
C ALA A 5 -2.44 -11.72 -0.47
N ALA A 6 -1.71 -12.76 -0.10
CA ALA A 6 -0.30 -12.70 0.28
C ALA A 6 0.42 -14.02 -0.01
N LYS A 7 1.73 -13.94 -0.20
CA LYS A 7 2.62 -15.09 -0.40
C LYS A 7 3.88 -14.92 0.43
N PHE A 8 4.29 -16.00 1.09
CA PHE A 8 5.55 -16.09 1.82
C PHE A 8 6.17 -17.47 1.60
N GLY A 9 7.23 -17.53 0.77
CA GLY A 9 7.73 -18.80 0.24
C GLY A 9 6.61 -19.60 -0.41
N GLU A 10 6.43 -20.85 0.02
CA GLU A 10 5.35 -21.73 -0.46
C GLU A 10 3.98 -21.46 0.18
N LYS A 11 3.91 -20.65 1.25
CA LYS A 11 2.66 -20.33 1.93
C LYS A 11 1.90 -19.25 1.17
N GLU A 12 0.61 -19.47 0.99
CA GLU A 12 -0.29 -18.55 0.28
C GLU A 12 -1.53 -18.27 1.13
N PHE A 13 -2.01 -17.04 1.04
CA PHE A 13 -3.26 -16.58 1.62
C PHE A 13 -4.06 -15.87 0.55
N SER A 14 -5.35 -16.15 0.44
CA SER A 14 -6.27 -15.41 -0.43
C SER A 14 -7.68 -15.53 0.11
N VAL A 15 -8.36 -14.40 0.26
CA VAL A 15 -9.77 -14.36 0.66
C VAL A 15 -10.51 -13.28 -0.12
N PHE A 16 -11.71 -13.60 -0.58
CA PHE A 16 -12.60 -12.64 -1.20
C PHE A 16 -13.43 -11.91 -0.14
N ILE A 17 -13.70 -10.62 -0.38
CA ILE A 17 -14.50 -9.77 0.50
C ILE A 17 -15.70 -9.28 -0.30
N PRO A 18 -16.93 -9.43 0.22
CA PRO A 18 -18.09 -8.88 -0.45
C PRO A 18 -17.96 -7.35 -0.52
N PRO A 19 -18.27 -6.72 -1.67
CA PRO A 19 -18.15 -5.29 -1.81
C PRO A 19 -19.13 -4.58 -0.86
N SER A 20 -18.71 -3.43 -0.35
CA SER A 20 -19.55 -2.61 0.53
C SER A 20 -20.73 -1.94 -0.19
N LYS A 21 -20.72 -1.89 -1.53
CA LYS A 21 -21.80 -1.35 -2.36
C LYS A 21 -22.54 -2.48 -3.07
N LYS A 22 -23.86 -2.39 -3.13
CA LYS A 22 -24.77 -3.38 -3.75
C LYS A 22 -24.56 -3.58 -5.26
N LYS A 23 -23.78 -2.73 -5.93
CA LYS A 23 -23.49 -2.83 -7.37
C LYS A 23 -22.00 -2.63 -7.63
N PHE A 24 -21.41 -3.52 -8.41
CA PHE A 24 -20.10 -3.33 -9.02
C PHE A 24 -20.22 -2.40 -10.23
N PRO A 25 -19.32 -1.42 -10.39
CA PRO A 25 -19.13 -0.80 -11.70
C PRO A 25 -18.71 -1.88 -12.70
N SER A 26 -19.32 -1.94 -13.88
CA SER A 26 -19.01 -2.94 -14.92
C SER A 26 -17.51 -2.98 -15.24
N ALA A 27 -16.86 -1.82 -15.33
CA ALA A 27 -15.43 -1.71 -15.58
C ALA A 27 -14.54 -2.46 -14.56
N VAL A 28 -14.98 -2.60 -13.31
CA VAL A 28 -14.23 -3.36 -12.28
C VAL A 28 -14.46 -4.86 -12.47
N SER A 29 -15.68 -5.27 -12.82
CA SER A 29 -15.98 -6.66 -13.17
C SER A 29 -15.24 -7.12 -14.42
N ASP A 30 -15.19 -6.29 -15.46
CA ASP A 30 -14.46 -6.58 -16.70
C ASP A 30 -12.96 -6.71 -16.45
N LEU A 31 -12.41 -5.85 -15.57
CA LEU A 31 -10.98 -5.87 -15.25
C LEU A 31 -10.60 -7.07 -14.37
N THR A 32 -11.37 -7.36 -13.33
CA THR A 32 -10.99 -8.35 -12.30
C THR A 32 -11.61 -9.73 -12.49
N GLY A 33 -12.62 -9.85 -13.35
CA GLY A 33 -13.47 -11.02 -13.46
C GLY A 33 -14.36 -11.25 -12.24
N ILE A 34 -14.46 -10.29 -11.32
CA ILE A 34 -15.25 -10.38 -10.08
C ILE A 34 -16.58 -9.66 -10.25
N PHE A 35 -17.69 -10.35 -9.98
CA PHE A 35 -19.02 -9.75 -10.01
C PHE A 35 -19.92 -10.28 -8.90
N LEU A 36 -21.03 -9.57 -8.66
CA LEU A 36 -22.07 -9.98 -7.71
C LEU A 36 -23.32 -10.42 -8.47
N GLU A 37 -23.81 -11.61 -8.17
CA GLU A 37 -25.07 -12.13 -8.69
C GLU A 37 -25.81 -12.84 -7.56
N GLY A 38 -27.10 -12.54 -7.37
CA GLY A 38 -27.90 -13.18 -6.30
C GLY A 38 -27.43 -12.91 -4.85
N GLY A 39 -26.48 -11.99 -4.63
CA GLY A 39 -25.84 -11.77 -3.33
C GLY A 39 -24.58 -12.62 -3.10
N GLU A 40 -24.21 -13.46 -4.06
CA GLU A 40 -22.98 -14.25 -4.06
C GLU A 40 -21.89 -13.53 -4.89
N VAL A 41 -20.63 -13.76 -4.52
CA VAL A 41 -19.47 -13.26 -5.26
C VAL A 41 -19.04 -14.34 -6.25
N PHE A 42 -18.85 -13.95 -7.50
CA PHE A 42 -18.32 -14.82 -8.55
C PHE A 42 -16.94 -14.33 -8.99
N TYR A 43 -16.04 -15.27 -9.30
CA TYR A 43 -14.78 -15.03 -10.00
C TYR A 43 -14.76 -15.91 -11.26
N LYS A 44 -14.65 -15.29 -12.44
CA LYS A 44 -14.64 -15.99 -13.74
C LYS A 44 -15.75 -17.05 -13.88
N ASN A 45 -16.99 -16.64 -13.57
CA ASN A 45 -18.20 -17.48 -13.62
C ASN A 45 -18.27 -18.63 -12.59
N SER A 46 -17.36 -18.66 -11.61
CA SER A 46 -17.41 -19.59 -10.49
C SER A 46 -17.75 -18.86 -9.21
N ALA A 47 -18.75 -19.35 -8.47
CA ALA A 47 -19.07 -18.81 -7.15
C ALA A 47 -17.87 -18.99 -6.22
N VAL A 48 -17.48 -17.93 -5.52
CA VAL A 48 -16.40 -17.93 -4.53
C VAL A 48 -16.94 -17.62 -3.15
N VAL A 49 -16.39 -18.32 -2.15
CA VAL A 49 -16.71 -18.02 -0.75
C VAL A 49 -16.11 -16.66 -0.40
N ALA A 50 -16.99 -15.70 -0.10
CA ALA A 50 -16.60 -14.38 0.35
C ALA A 50 -16.81 -14.23 1.86
N VAL A 51 -15.84 -13.61 2.52
CA VAL A 51 -15.82 -13.41 3.96
C VAL A 51 -16.03 -11.93 4.26
N PRO A 52 -16.90 -11.54 5.21
CA PRO A 52 -17.05 -10.14 5.59
C PRO A 52 -15.71 -9.48 5.93
N ALA A 53 -15.59 -8.18 5.67
CA ALA A 53 -14.29 -7.48 5.70
C ALA A 53 -13.53 -7.62 7.02
N ARG A 54 -14.21 -7.53 8.18
CA ARG A 54 -13.54 -7.68 9.49
C ARG A 54 -12.96 -9.09 9.68
N PRO A 55 -13.74 -10.19 9.60
CA PRO A 55 -13.16 -11.53 9.66
C PRO A 55 -12.08 -11.80 8.61
N ALA A 56 -12.20 -11.27 7.39
CA ALA A 56 -11.17 -11.42 6.35
C ALA A 56 -9.84 -10.76 6.76
N LEU A 57 -9.89 -9.54 7.30
CA LEU A 57 -8.71 -8.85 7.84
C LEU A 57 -8.14 -9.58 9.06
N SER A 58 -8.98 -10.11 9.95
CA SER A 58 -8.52 -10.92 11.09
C SER A 58 -7.81 -12.20 10.63
N GLN A 59 -8.38 -12.93 9.66
CA GLN A 59 -7.71 -14.10 9.08
C GLN A 59 -6.37 -13.75 8.41
N PHE A 60 -6.29 -12.58 7.77
CA PHE A 60 -5.04 -12.10 7.20
C PHE A 60 -4.00 -11.81 8.29
N ILE A 61 -4.38 -11.13 9.37
CA ILE A 61 -3.50 -10.90 10.53
C ILE A 61 -3.07 -12.21 11.18
N ASP A 62 -3.97 -13.19 11.30
CA ASP A 62 -3.65 -14.52 11.84
C ASP A 62 -2.68 -15.27 10.94
N PHE A 63 -2.85 -15.18 9.62
CA PHE A 63 -1.89 -15.73 8.65
C PHE A 63 -0.50 -15.11 8.85
N LEU A 64 -0.43 -13.78 8.94
CA LEU A 64 0.82 -13.05 9.17
C LEU A 64 1.44 -13.44 10.50
N SER A 65 0.67 -13.49 11.59
CA SER A 65 1.18 -13.80 12.93
C SER A 65 1.73 -15.23 13.07
N LYS A 66 1.37 -16.14 12.16
CA LYS A 66 1.93 -17.50 12.06
C LYS A 66 3.23 -17.56 11.24
N LEU A 67 3.64 -16.45 10.63
CA LEU A 67 4.95 -16.32 10.01
C LEU A 67 5.95 -15.94 11.10
N GLU A 68 7.08 -16.66 11.17
CA GLU A 68 8.12 -16.36 12.14
C GLU A 68 8.82 -15.03 11.78
N ALA A 69 9.06 -14.20 12.81
CA ALA A 69 9.81 -12.94 12.81
C ALA A 69 9.14 -11.69 12.16
N ASP A 70 9.79 -10.54 12.37
CA ASP A 70 9.38 -9.19 11.94
C ASP A 70 9.07 -9.12 10.43
N ILE A 71 7.79 -8.98 10.09
CA ILE A 71 7.33 -9.07 8.70
C ILE A 71 7.61 -7.78 7.93
N ILE A 72 8.10 -7.96 6.72
CA ILE A 72 8.17 -6.95 5.67
C ILE A 72 7.04 -7.23 4.68
N LEU A 73 6.09 -6.31 4.54
CA LEU A 73 5.11 -6.39 3.46
C LEU A 73 5.61 -5.66 2.22
N VAL A 74 5.53 -6.35 1.09
CA VAL A 74 5.94 -5.84 -0.21
C VAL A 74 4.72 -5.80 -1.11
N ALA A 75 4.47 -4.65 -1.74
CA ALA A 75 3.42 -4.51 -2.73
C ALA A 75 3.91 -3.68 -3.92
N HIS A 76 3.34 -3.96 -5.09
CA HIS A 76 3.69 -3.26 -6.32
C HIS A 76 2.98 -1.91 -6.37
N ASN A 77 3.72 -0.78 -6.33
CA ASN A 77 3.14 0.55 -6.12
C ASN A 77 2.37 0.64 -4.78
N GLY A 78 2.80 -0.14 -3.79
CA GLY A 78 2.10 -0.32 -2.52
C GLY A 78 1.92 0.97 -1.73
N MET A 79 2.89 1.88 -1.79
CA MET A 79 2.83 3.14 -1.04
C MET A 79 1.72 4.07 -1.53
N SER A 80 1.40 3.99 -2.82
CA SER A 80 0.37 4.84 -3.44
C SER A 80 -1.00 4.17 -3.50
N TYR A 81 -1.07 2.84 -3.40
CA TYR A 81 -2.31 2.09 -3.66
C TYR A 81 -2.67 1.10 -2.55
N ASP A 82 -1.95 -0.03 -2.46
CA ASP A 82 -2.35 -1.14 -1.58
C ASP A 82 -2.32 -0.78 -0.10
N PHE A 83 -1.23 -0.15 0.36
CA PHE A 83 -1.08 0.18 1.79
C PHE A 83 -2.10 1.23 2.24
N PRO A 84 -2.33 2.35 1.53
CA PRO A 84 -3.41 3.28 1.90
C PRO A 84 -4.79 2.62 2.01
N ILE A 85 -5.14 1.73 1.07
CA ILE A 85 -6.42 1.00 1.07
C ILE A 85 -6.49 0.04 2.26
N LEU A 86 -5.44 -0.74 2.49
CA LEU A 86 -5.35 -1.69 3.61
C LEU A 86 -5.46 -0.98 4.95
N PHE A 87 -4.70 0.09 5.19
CA PHE A 87 -4.73 0.82 6.46
C PHE A 87 -6.05 1.56 6.70
N ARG A 88 -6.71 2.04 5.64
CA ARG A 88 -8.08 2.58 5.75
C ARG A 88 -9.04 1.50 6.26
N ASP A 89 -9.00 0.31 5.67
CA ASP A 89 -9.90 -0.80 6.01
C ASP A 89 -9.55 -1.39 7.41
N LEU A 90 -8.27 -1.43 7.79
CA LEU A 90 -7.84 -1.78 9.16
C LEU A 90 -8.31 -0.76 10.20
N LYS A 91 -8.19 0.55 9.91
CA LYS A 91 -8.59 1.63 10.82
C LYS A 91 -10.09 1.63 11.05
N SER A 92 -10.90 1.46 10.01
CA SER A 92 -12.36 1.39 10.14
C SER A 92 -12.84 0.19 10.96
N MET A 93 -12.00 -0.83 11.09
CA MET A 93 -12.28 -2.04 11.87
C MET A 93 -11.51 -2.10 13.19
N ASN A 94 -10.78 -1.05 13.60
CA ASN A 94 -9.95 -1.06 14.82
C ASN A 94 -8.97 -2.26 14.87
N LEU A 95 -8.32 -2.60 13.76
CA LEU A 95 -7.37 -3.73 13.64
C LEU A 95 -5.91 -3.28 13.41
N VAL A 96 -5.63 -1.98 13.51
CA VAL A 96 -4.31 -1.42 13.19
C VAL A 96 -3.25 -1.97 14.15
N ASN A 97 -3.55 -2.02 15.45
CA ASN A 97 -2.58 -2.45 16.46
C ASN A 97 -2.19 -3.92 16.28
N GLU A 98 -3.19 -4.77 16.10
CA GLU A 98 -3.05 -6.21 15.84
C GLU A 98 -2.24 -6.46 14.58
N PHE A 99 -2.45 -5.66 13.53
CA PHE A 99 -1.70 -5.74 12.29
C PHE A 99 -0.24 -5.27 12.45
N THR A 100 0.01 -4.20 13.20
CA THR A 100 1.37 -3.67 13.43
C THR A 100 2.24 -4.53 14.37
N TYR A 101 1.61 -5.49 15.06
CA TYR A 101 2.34 -6.40 15.93
C TYR A 101 3.30 -7.30 15.13
N PRO A 102 2.86 -8.07 14.11
CA PRO A 102 3.76 -8.85 13.28
C PRO A 102 4.42 -8.02 12.15
N VAL A 103 3.78 -6.97 11.63
CA VAL A 103 4.30 -6.21 10.48
C VAL A 103 5.09 -4.98 10.94
N LYS A 104 6.39 -4.95 10.63
CA LYS A 104 7.29 -3.83 11.00
C LYS A 104 7.58 -2.89 9.84
N TYR A 105 7.62 -3.41 8.63
CA TYR A 105 8.04 -2.63 7.47
C TYR A 105 7.14 -2.82 6.25
N LEU A 106 7.06 -1.76 5.47
CA LEU A 106 6.36 -1.67 4.20
C LEU A 106 7.36 -1.31 3.10
N VAL A 107 7.26 -1.98 1.97
CA VAL A 107 8.15 -1.82 0.82
C VAL A 107 7.33 -1.61 -0.44
N ASP A 108 7.66 -0.53 -1.16
CA ASP A 108 7.24 -0.38 -2.54
C ASP A 108 8.20 -1.15 -3.44
N ALA A 109 7.70 -2.16 -4.13
CA ALA A 109 8.52 -2.96 -5.03
C ALA A 109 9.12 -2.13 -6.17
N ILE A 110 8.46 -1.05 -6.61
CA ILE A 110 8.97 -0.19 -7.69
C ILE A 110 10.29 0.47 -7.28
N ASP A 111 10.38 0.95 -6.04
CA ASP A 111 11.57 1.63 -5.55
C ASP A 111 12.76 0.67 -5.44
N VAL A 112 12.50 -0.56 -5.00
CA VAL A 112 13.53 -1.61 -4.91
C VAL A 112 13.98 -2.03 -6.31
N LEU A 113 13.03 -2.27 -7.22
CA LEU A 113 13.33 -2.70 -8.58
C LEU A 113 14.07 -1.64 -9.39
N LYS A 114 13.80 -0.35 -9.19
CA LYS A 114 14.57 0.74 -9.81
C LYS A 114 16.04 0.72 -9.40
N ARG A 115 16.33 0.36 -8.14
CA ARG A 115 17.72 0.20 -7.65
C ARG A 115 18.38 -1.02 -8.24
N GLN A 116 17.62 -2.11 -8.37
CA GLN A 116 18.12 -3.39 -8.85
C GLN A 116 18.29 -3.44 -10.38
N LEU A 117 17.49 -2.66 -11.11
CA LEU A 117 17.47 -2.59 -12.58
C LEU A 117 17.81 -1.18 -13.08
N PRO A 118 19.01 -0.65 -12.79
CA PRO A 118 19.37 0.72 -13.16
C PRO A 118 19.43 0.92 -14.68
N HIS A 119 19.64 -0.14 -15.46
CA HIS A 119 19.61 -0.09 -16.92
C HIS A 119 18.21 0.27 -17.45
N ARG A 120 17.13 -0.26 -16.85
CA ARG A 120 15.75 0.10 -17.20
C ARG A 120 15.45 1.56 -16.88
N VAL A 121 15.94 2.05 -15.75
CA VAL A 121 15.80 3.47 -15.36
C VAL A 121 16.48 4.38 -16.38
N LYS A 122 17.71 4.07 -16.78
CA LYS A 122 18.44 4.83 -17.81
C LYS A 122 17.73 4.81 -19.15
N ALA A 123 17.16 3.66 -19.53
CA ALA A 123 16.39 3.49 -20.76
C ALA A 123 14.95 4.05 -20.68
N LYS A 124 14.55 4.65 -19.55
CA LYS A 124 13.19 5.15 -19.31
C LYS A 124 12.09 4.09 -19.56
N GLN A 125 12.41 2.83 -19.29
CA GLN A 125 11.45 1.73 -19.42
C GLN A 125 10.47 1.76 -18.24
N SER A 126 9.24 1.31 -18.47
CA SER A 126 8.21 1.31 -17.44
C SER A 126 8.45 0.19 -16.43
N PHE A 127 7.93 0.42 -15.22
CA PHE A 127 7.99 -0.50 -14.09
C PHE A 127 6.58 -0.97 -13.74
N LYS A 128 5.64 -1.01 -14.70
CA LYS A 128 4.38 -1.72 -14.51
C LYS A 128 4.67 -3.21 -14.30
N GLN A 129 3.89 -3.87 -13.45
CA GLN A 129 4.10 -5.27 -13.11
C GLN A 129 4.12 -6.19 -14.34
N THR A 130 3.22 -5.99 -15.30
CA THR A 130 3.16 -6.78 -16.53
C THR A 130 4.40 -6.60 -17.40
N GLU A 131 4.91 -5.38 -17.56
CA GLU A 131 6.15 -5.12 -18.32
C GLU A 131 7.41 -5.66 -17.62
N LEU A 132 7.39 -5.72 -16.28
CA LEU A 132 8.45 -6.37 -15.51
C LEU A 132 8.37 -7.90 -15.63
N ALA A 133 7.16 -8.48 -15.63
CA ALA A 133 6.96 -9.90 -15.87
C ALA A 133 7.48 -10.29 -17.25
N GLU A 134 7.11 -9.53 -18.29
CA GLU A 134 7.60 -9.73 -19.66
C GLU A 134 9.13 -9.64 -19.74
N HIS A 135 9.75 -8.66 -19.07
CA HIS A 135 11.20 -8.52 -19.01
C HIS A 135 11.92 -9.78 -18.50
N PHE A 136 11.29 -10.51 -17.58
CA PHE A 136 11.83 -11.74 -17.00
C PHE A 136 11.24 -13.01 -17.64
N ASN A 137 10.50 -12.89 -18.75
CA ASN A 137 9.80 -14.00 -19.42
C ASN A 137 8.87 -14.78 -18.47
N LEU A 138 8.19 -14.06 -17.57
CA LEU A 138 7.22 -14.64 -16.63
C LEU A 138 5.82 -14.59 -17.23
N SER A 139 5.03 -15.64 -16.99
CA SER A 139 3.62 -15.65 -17.38
C SER A 139 2.83 -14.60 -16.60
N THR A 140 1.98 -13.87 -17.31
CA THR A 140 0.98 -12.95 -16.74
C THR A 140 -0.44 -13.49 -16.89
N GLU A 141 -0.58 -14.80 -17.13
CA GLU A 141 -1.89 -15.46 -17.09
C GLU A 141 -2.57 -15.12 -15.76
N ASP A 142 -3.84 -14.72 -15.84
CA ASP A 142 -4.68 -14.36 -14.70
C ASP A 142 -4.21 -13.18 -13.85
N ALA A 143 -3.37 -12.30 -14.42
CA ALA A 143 -3.23 -10.94 -13.91
C ALA A 143 -4.64 -10.36 -13.69
N HIS A 144 -4.85 -9.62 -12.60
CA HIS A 144 -6.15 -9.15 -12.06
C HIS A 144 -6.85 -10.05 -11.03
N ASN A 145 -6.28 -11.21 -10.68
CA ASN A 145 -6.54 -11.87 -9.41
C ASN A 145 -5.45 -11.49 -8.40
N ALA A 146 -5.82 -11.04 -7.20
CA ALA A 146 -4.84 -10.53 -6.24
C ALA A 146 -3.79 -11.60 -5.85
N LEU A 147 -4.16 -12.89 -5.80
CA LEU A 147 -3.20 -13.96 -5.53
C LEU A 147 -2.20 -14.13 -6.66
N GLN A 148 -2.68 -14.02 -7.91
CA GLN A 148 -1.82 -14.12 -9.07
C GLN A 148 -0.90 -12.90 -9.21
N ASP A 149 -1.40 -11.70 -8.94
CA ASP A 149 -0.60 -10.48 -8.92
C ASP A 149 0.52 -10.58 -7.86
N VAL A 150 0.24 -11.16 -6.69
CA VAL A 150 1.25 -11.43 -5.66
C VAL A 150 2.27 -12.49 -6.10
N LYS A 151 1.84 -13.55 -6.80
CA LYS A 151 2.74 -14.58 -7.36
C LYS A 151 3.68 -14.00 -8.41
N ILE A 152 3.14 -13.21 -9.33
CA ILE A 152 3.92 -12.51 -10.36
C ILE A 152 4.92 -11.57 -9.68
N LEU A 153 4.50 -10.80 -8.67
CA LEU A 153 5.40 -9.94 -7.91
C LEU A 153 6.55 -10.72 -7.27
N HIS A 154 6.23 -11.83 -6.59
CA HIS A 154 7.22 -12.69 -5.97
C HIS A 154 8.27 -13.17 -6.99
N ASN A 155 7.80 -13.68 -8.14
CA ASN A 155 8.69 -14.17 -9.20
C ASN A 155 9.55 -13.06 -9.82
N ILE A 156 9.02 -11.84 -9.97
CA ILE A 156 9.79 -10.67 -10.41
C ILE A 156 10.90 -10.36 -9.41
N LEU A 157 10.60 -10.30 -8.12
CA LEU A 157 11.58 -9.98 -7.08
C LEU A 157 12.69 -11.04 -7.01
N MET A 158 12.33 -12.31 -7.14
CA MET A 158 13.30 -13.43 -7.20
C MET A 158 14.18 -13.35 -8.45
N SER A 159 13.58 -13.11 -9.62
CA SER A 159 14.31 -13.00 -10.90
C SER A 159 15.25 -11.79 -10.92
N ALA A 160 14.84 -10.69 -10.30
CA ALA A 160 15.67 -9.50 -10.11
C ALA A 160 16.74 -9.68 -9.02
N LYS A 161 16.72 -10.79 -8.25
CA LYS A 161 17.63 -11.06 -7.12
C LYS A 161 17.57 -9.96 -6.06
N VAL A 162 16.36 -9.53 -5.72
CA VAL A 162 16.13 -8.52 -4.68
C VAL A 162 16.48 -9.11 -3.31
N ASP A 163 17.31 -8.39 -2.56
CA ASP A 163 17.62 -8.69 -1.17
C ASP A 163 17.03 -7.59 -0.27
N LEU A 164 15.87 -7.87 0.31
CA LEU A 164 15.17 -6.95 1.21
C LEU A 164 15.86 -6.80 2.56
N VAL A 165 16.64 -7.79 3.00
CA VAL A 165 17.37 -7.74 4.27
C VAL A 165 18.47 -6.69 4.18
N HIS A 166 19.19 -6.66 3.06
CA HIS A 166 20.18 -5.62 2.77
C HIS A 166 19.56 -4.23 2.66
N ASP A 167 18.41 -4.11 1.99
CA ASP A 167 17.70 -2.83 1.88
C ASP A 167 17.17 -2.33 3.23
N MET A 168 16.76 -3.24 4.12
CA MET A 168 16.45 -2.95 5.53
C MET A 168 17.63 -2.34 6.26
N GLN A 169 18.79 -2.99 6.22
CA GLN A 169 19.99 -2.54 6.93
C GLN A 169 20.44 -1.15 6.47
N LYS A 170 20.20 -0.81 5.20
CA LYS A 170 20.48 0.51 4.63
C LYS A 170 19.39 1.55 4.85
N ARG A 171 18.34 1.22 5.63
CA ARG A 171 17.18 2.08 5.91
C ARG A 171 16.49 2.59 4.65
N LYS A 172 16.43 1.75 3.60
CA LYS A 172 15.79 2.09 2.33
C LYS A 172 14.33 1.65 2.24
N ILE A 173 13.75 1.26 3.38
CA ILE A 173 12.37 0.80 3.50
C ILE A 173 11.65 1.56 4.61
N THR A 174 10.32 1.56 4.54
CA THR A 174 9.49 2.39 5.41
C THR A 174 8.98 1.57 6.59
N SER A 175 9.27 1.97 7.82
CA SER A 175 8.61 1.37 8.99
C SER A 175 7.13 1.70 9.01
N VAL A 176 6.29 0.78 9.48
CA VAL A 176 4.84 0.98 9.59
C VAL A 176 4.49 2.23 10.42
N SER A 177 5.22 2.49 11.50
CA SER A 177 5.00 3.67 12.34
C SER A 177 5.22 5.00 11.60
N VAL A 178 6.25 5.07 10.75
CA VAL A 178 6.50 6.24 9.87
C VAL A 178 5.39 6.39 8.83
N PHE A 179 4.93 5.29 8.22
CA PHE A 179 3.82 5.32 7.27
C PHE A 179 2.54 5.87 7.91
N LEU A 180 2.18 5.38 9.10
CA LEU A 180 1.00 5.83 9.86
C LEU A 180 1.09 7.31 10.22
N LYS A 181 2.21 7.76 10.78
CA LYS A 181 2.44 9.18 11.11
C LYS A 181 2.34 10.09 9.89
N ASN A 182 2.87 9.65 8.75
CA ASN A 182 2.74 10.39 7.50
C ASN A 182 1.27 10.48 7.04
N GLY A 183 0.50 9.40 7.16
CA GLY A 183 -0.93 9.38 6.84
C GLY A 183 -1.74 10.34 7.72
N GLU A 184 -1.50 10.34 9.03
CA GLU A 184 -2.14 11.28 9.97
C GLU A 184 -1.81 12.73 9.64
N ARG A 185 -0.53 13.01 9.36
CA ARG A 185 -0.07 14.33 8.94
C ARG A 185 -0.74 14.82 7.66
N LEU A 186 -0.87 13.95 6.66
CA LEU A 186 -1.55 14.28 5.41
C LEU A 186 -3.06 14.52 5.61
N ALA A 187 -3.70 13.78 6.52
CA ALA A 187 -5.09 14.02 6.89
C ALA A 187 -5.31 15.38 7.57
N MET A 188 -4.32 15.86 8.33
CA MET A 188 -4.34 17.17 8.99
C MET A 188 -3.91 18.34 8.08
N ALA A 189 -3.28 18.05 6.95
CA ALA A 189 -2.74 19.08 6.05
C ALA A 189 -3.77 20.15 5.61
N PRO A 190 -5.07 19.86 5.36
CA PRO A 190 -6.05 20.90 5.05
C PRO A 190 -6.21 21.94 6.17
N LEU A 191 -6.27 21.49 7.43
CA LEU A 191 -6.40 22.36 8.59
C LEU A 191 -5.12 23.19 8.81
N TYR A 192 -3.95 22.57 8.65
CA TYR A 192 -2.68 23.28 8.72
C TYR A 192 -2.57 24.34 7.61
N LYS A 193 -3.00 23.98 6.39
CA LYS A 193 -3.03 24.89 5.25
C LYS A 193 -3.91 26.11 5.54
N GLU A 194 -5.09 25.90 6.11
CA GLU A 194 -6.00 26.96 6.52
C GLU A 194 -5.35 27.89 7.55
N SER A 195 -4.72 27.32 8.59
CA SER A 195 -4.02 28.10 9.62
C SER A 195 -2.90 29.01 9.05
N LEU A 196 -2.26 28.59 7.97
CA LEU A 196 -1.15 29.29 7.33
C LEU A 196 -1.59 30.32 6.28
N GLN A 197 -2.89 30.41 5.95
CA GLN A 197 -3.36 31.34 4.91
C GLN A 197 -3.05 32.81 5.24
N CYS A 198 -2.99 33.14 6.53
CA CYS A 198 -2.63 34.48 7.00
C CYS A 198 -1.22 34.95 6.58
N LEU A 199 -0.35 34.03 6.16
CA LEU A 199 1.00 34.35 5.68
C LEU A 199 1.03 34.81 4.21
N HIS A 200 -0.08 34.67 3.48
CA HIS A 200 -0.21 35.19 2.13
C HIS A 200 -0.40 36.72 2.16
N PRO A 201 0.26 37.51 1.28
CA PRO A 201 1.03 37.08 0.10
C PRO A 201 2.53 36.83 0.34
N ALA A 202 3.05 37.12 1.53
CA ALA A 202 4.48 36.98 1.82
C ALA A 202 5.00 35.55 1.63
N VAL A 203 4.16 34.55 1.85
CA VAL A 203 4.41 33.14 1.54
C VAL A 203 3.47 32.68 0.43
N THR A 204 4.03 32.07 -0.62
CA THR A 204 3.25 31.61 -1.77
C THR A 204 2.29 30.46 -1.42
N PRO A 205 1.17 30.29 -2.15
CA PRO A 205 0.23 29.18 -1.92
C PRO A 205 0.87 27.79 -2.03
N THR A 206 1.86 27.64 -2.91
CA THR A 206 2.64 26.40 -3.06
C THR A 206 3.48 26.11 -1.83
N MET A 207 4.15 27.14 -1.27
CA MET A 207 4.92 27.00 -0.04
C MET A 207 4.01 26.70 1.15
N ILE A 208 2.88 27.41 1.28
CA ILE A 208 1.85 27.13 2.31
C ILE A 208 1.41 25.65 2.24
N SER A 209 1.16 25.13 1.03
CA SER A 209 0.76 23.73 0.86
C SER A 209 1.87 22.74 1.25
N LYS A 210 3.14 23.04 0.92
CA LYS A 210 4.30 22.21 1.32
C LYS A 210 4.53 22.21 2.83
N LEU A 211 4.40 23.37 3.48
CA LEU A 211 4.49 23.51 4.94
C LEU A 211 3.42 22.66 5.61
N ALA A 212 2.17 22.81 5.18
CA ALA A 212 1.05 22.04 5.70
C ALA A 212 1.25 20.51 5.53
N GLN A 213 1.64 20.05 4.34
CA GLN A 213 1.95 18.63 4.10
C GLN A 213 3.14 18.12 4.93
N SER A 214 4.04 19.01 5.31
CA SER A 214 5.18 18.70 6.18
C SER A 214 4.80 18.67 7.67
N GLY A 215 3.55 18.98 8.02
CA GLY A 215 3.05 19.01 9.40
C GLY A 215 3.29 20.33 10.12
N ILE A 216 3.61 21.40 9.38
CA ILE A 216 3.84 22.72 9.94
C ILE A 216 2.52 23.48 9.93
N SER A 217 2.08 23.94 11.10
CA SER A 217 0.93 24.83 11.30
C SER A 217 1.39 26.20 11.77
N LEU A 218 0.48 27.18 11.80
CA LEU A 218 0.79 28.51 12.36
C LEU A 218 1.21 28.43 13.84
N GLU A 219 0.62 27.52 14.61
CA GLU A 219 0.96 27.31 16.02
C GLU A 219 2.40 26.84 16.20
N VAL A 220 2.82 25.84 15.40
CA VAL A 220 4.21 25.35 15.38
C VAL A 220 5.20 26.47 15.05
N LEU A 221 4.85 27.35 14.10
CA LEU A 221 5.69 28.50 13.75
C LEU A 221 5.79 29.51 14.90
N LYS A 222 4.68 29.81 15.59
CA LYS A 222 4.66 30.72 16.74
C LYS A 222 5.49 30.17 17.91
N GLU A 223 5.36 28.87 18.18
CA GLU A 223 6.14 28.21 19.23
C GLU A 223 7.64 28.24 18.91
N ALA A 224 8.02 27.92 17.66
CA ALA A 224 9.40 27.97 17.21
C ALA A 224 9.99 29.39 17.30
N TYR A 225 9.23 30.42 16.91
CA TYR A 225 9.64 31.81 17.05
C TYR A 225 9.88 32.19 18.52
N SER A 226 8.96 31.81 19.41
CA SER A 226 9.04 32.12 20.85
C SER A 226 10.23 31.44 21.53
N LYS A 227 10.60 30.23 21.11
CA LYS A 227 11.78 29.51 21.62
C LYS A 227 13.11 30.02 21.07
N GLY A 228 13.09 30.66 19.89
CA GLY A 228 14.29 31.19 19.24
C GLY A 228 14.63 32.64 19.63
N THR A 229 13.73 33.33 20.33
CA THR A 229 13.90 34.72 20.79
C THR A 229 14.11 34.85 22.30
N GLY A 230 14.26 33.73 23.02
CA GLY A 230 14.70 33.66 24.42
C GLY A 230 16.16 33.25 24.52
#